data_AF-A0A137P3I5-F1
#
_entry.id   AF-A0A137P3I5-F1
#
_cell.length_a   1.000
_cell.length_b   1.000
_cell.length_c   1.000
_cell.angle_alpha   90.00
_cell.angle_beta   90.00
_cell.angle_gamma   90.00
#
_symmetry.space_group_name_H-M   'P 1'
#
loop_
_entity.id
_entity.type
_entity.pdbx_description
1 polymer ?
#
loop_
_entity_poly.entity_id
_entity_poly.type
_entity_poly.pdbx_seq_one_letter_code
_entity_poly.pdbx_strand_id
1 'polypeptide(L)'
;KTPEYPEGRSIVVIANDITTKIGSFGPQEDLLFFKASQYARSQGIPRIYMSANSGARIGLAEEAKKNFKIQWNDPTDVTKGFEYFYLTPQDYDQLNASDKKSVNAHKIEVDGEERYVIDDIIGREVETEPVKGPCDPRTHEEDLQFKAQ
;
A
#
# COMPACT_ATOMS: atom_id res chain seq x y z
N LYS A 1 21.11 20.07 25.33
CA LYS A 1 22.12 21.11 25.61
C LYS A 1 23.44 20.64 25.02
N THR A 2 24.18 21.52 24.37
CA THR A 2 25.52 21.23 23.84
C THR A 2 26.45 22.38 24.25
N PRO A 3 27.79 22.24 24.19
CA PRO A 3 28.70 23.34 24.49
C PRO A 3 28.40 24.62 23.67
N GLU A 4 27.99 24.45 22.41
CA GLU A 4 27.64 25.55 21.49
C GLU A 4 26.27 26.17 21.80
N TYR A 5 25.36 25.41 22.43
CA TYR A 5 24.02 25.87 22.83
C TYR A 5 23.73 25.48 24.30
N PRO A 6 24.26 26.26 25.28
CA PRO A 6 24.08 25.98 26.71
C PRO A 6 22.62 26.01 27.18
N GLU A 7 21.81 26.88 26.57
CA GLU A 7 20.36 26.97 26.81
C GLU A 7 19.56 25.84 26.14
N GLY A 8 20.19 25.11 25.22
CA GLY A 8 19.58 24.04 24.45
C GLY A 8 19.26 24.44 23.01
N ARG A 9 19.01 23.43 22.19
CA ARG A 9 18.55 23.55 20.81
C ARG A 9 17.52 22.46 20.54
N SER A 10 16.56 22.76 19.68
CA SER A 10 15.52 21.82 19.27
C SER A 10 15.89 21.19 17.93
N ILE A 11 15.54 19.91 17.79
CA ILE A 11 15.63 19.15 16.53
C ILE A 11 14.39 18.27 16.42
N VAL A 12 14.06 17.87 15.19
CA VAL A 12 13.05 16.84 14.93
C VAL A 12 13.80 15.58 14.50
N VAL A 13 13.56 14.47 15.19
CA VAL A 13 14.09 13.15 14.80
C VAL A 13 12.92 12.32 14.30
N ILE A 14 13.06 11.77 13.09
CA ILE A 14 12.12 10.82 12.49
C ILE A 14 12.87 9.52 12.32
N ALA A 15 12.30 8.40 12.75
CA ALA A 15 12.91 7.09 12.63
C ALA A 15 11.87 6.07 12.19
N ASN A 16 12.29 5.13 11.35
CA ASN A 16 11.51 3.93 11.10
C ASN A 16 11.62 2.98 12.28
N ASP A 17 10.54 2.24 12.55
CA ASP A 17 10.60 1.07 13.40
C ASP A 17 10.69 -0.18 12.53
N ILE A 18 11.88 -0.78 12.46
CA ILE A 18 12.13 -1.99 11.67
C ILE A 18 11.30 -3.19 12.16
N THR A 19 10.88 -3.20 13.42
CA THR A 19 10.10 -4.31 14.00
C THR A 19 8.64 -4.27 13.56
N THR A 20 8.16 -3.11 13.12
CA THR A 20 6.82 -2.92 12.60
C THR A 20 6.81 -3.10 11.08
N LYS A 21 6.21 -4.19 10.60
CA LYS A 21 6.08 -4.49 9.15
C LYS A 21 7.39 -4.26 8.38
N ILE A 22 8.51 -4.76 8.92
CA ILE A 22 9.88 -4.63 8.38
C ILE A 22 10.30 -3.18 8.05
N GLY A 23 9.75 -2.20 8.77
CA GLY A 23 9.98 -0.78 8.52
C GLY A 23 9.40 -0.28 7.20
N SER A 24 8.46 -0.99 6.58
CA SER A 24 7.87 -0.60 5.29
C SER A 24 7.00 0.65 5.42
N PHE A 25 7.00 1.49 4.38
CA PHE A 25 6.22 2.72 4.31
C PHE A 25 4.82 2.48 3.72
N GLY A 26 3.80 2.57 4.55
CA GLY A 26 2.41 2.74 4.12
C GLY A 26 1.99 4.21 4.09
N PRO A 27 0.76 4.52 3.69
CA PRO A 27 0.25 5.90 3.59
C PRO A 27 0.23 6.63 4.94
N GLN A 28 0.04 5.91 6.05
CA GLN A 28 0.07 6.49 7.39
C GLN A 28 1.48 6.89 7.83
N GLU A 29 2.47 6.04 7.59
CA GLU A 29 3.88 6.35 7.87
C GLU A 29 4.38 7.49 6.99
N ASP A 30 3.94 7.52 5.73
CA ASP A 30 4.21 8.62 4.81
C ASP A 30 3.63 9.95 5.31
N LEU A 31 2.36 9.93 5.75
CA LEU A 31 1.71 11.11 6.32
C LEU A 31 2.42 11.61 7.58
N LEU A 32 2.84 10.71 8.47
CA LEU A 32 3.62 11.08 9.67
C LEU A 32 4.93 11.75 9.28
N PHE A 33 5.68 11.14 8.35
CA PHE A 33 6.94 11.69 7.84
C PHE A 33 6.73 13.08 7.24
N PHE A 34 5.68 13.24 6.42
CA PHE A 34 5.33 14.52 5.81
C PHE A 34 4.98 15.59 6.84
N LYS A 35 4.13 15.27 7.83
CA LYS A 35 3.72 16.23 8.87
C LYS A 35 4.87 16.62 9.80
N ALA A 36 5.71 15.66 10.19
CA ALA A 36 6.92 15.94 10.99
C ALA A 36 7.91 16.83 10.22
N SER A 37 8.03 16.62 8.90
CA SER A 37 8.87 17.44 8.02
C SER A 37 8.32 18.85 7.86
N GLN A 38 7.00 19.00 7.68
CA GLN A 38 6.33 20.31 7.68
C GLN A 38 6.56 21.06 9.01
N TYR A 39 6.48 20.36 10.14
CA TYR A 39 6.74 20.93 11.45
C TYR A 39 8.20 21.41 11.60
N ALA A 40 9.18 20.61 11.21
CA ALA A 40 10.59 21.01 11.27
C ALA A 40 10.86 22.29 10.45
N ARG A 41 10.30 22.36 9.23
CA ARG A 41 10.41 23.54 8.36
C ARG A 41 9.72 24.77 8.94
N SER A 42 8.52 24.62 9.52
CA SER A 42 7.79 25.77 10.09
C SER A 42 8.46 26.36 11.33
N GLN A 43 9.20 25.53 12.07
CA GLN A 43 9.99 25.96 13.24
C GLN A 43 11.43 26.39 12.87
N GLY A 44 11.88 26.16 11.63
CA GLY A 44 13.25 26.45 11.21
C GLY A 44 14.31 25.62 11.94
N ILE A 45 13.96 24.40 12.39
CA ILE A 45 14.85 23.53 13.16
C ILE A 45 15.34 22.33 12.33
N PRO A 46 16.53 21.77 12.62
CA PRO A 46 17.04 20.61 11.89
C PRO A 46 16.11 19.39 11.99
N ARG A 47 15.91 18.71 10.86
CA ARG A 47 15.27 17.40 10.75
C ARG A 47 16.33 16.33 10.54
N ILE A 48 16.40 15.36 11.43
CA ILE A 48 17.28 14.19 11.31
C ILE A 48 16.40 12.97 11.02
N TYR A 49 16.75 12.21 9.98
CA TYR A 49 16.05 10.98 9.62
C TYR A 49 16.97 9.78 9.85
N MET A 50 16.51 8.83 10.68
CA MET A 50 17.15 7.54 10.90
C MET A 50 16.48 6.50 10.01
N SER A 51 17.10 6.25 8.85
CA SER A 51 16.60 5.31 7.85
C SER A 51 16.91 3.87 8.27
N ALA A 52 15.87 3.10 8.55
CA ALA A 52 15.93 1.66 8.80
C ALA A 52 14.64 1.02 8.29
N ASN A 53 14.51 0.96 6.96
CA ASN A 53 13.28 0.55 6.28
C ASN A 53 13.54 -0.45 5.14
N SER A 54 12.44 -0.98 4.59
CA SER A 54 12.41 -1.87 3.43
C SER A 54 11.74 -1.22 2.21
N GLY A 55 11.65 0.11 2.18
CA GLY A 55 10.97 0.86 1.14
C GLY A 55 9.44 0.87 1.26
N ALA A 56 8.75 0.98 0.12
CA ALA A 56 7.30 1.05 0.05
C ALA A 56 6.64 -0.26 0.50
N ARG A 57 5.53 -0.16 1.22
CA ARG A 57 4.74 -1.32 1.64
C ARG A 57 4.08 -1.97 0.42
N ILE A 58 4.44 -3.22 0.17
CA ILE A 58 3.82 -4.05 -0.85
C ILE A 58 2.73 -4.89 -0.17
N GLY A 59 1.47 -4.68 -0.57
CA GLY A 59 0.33 -5.44 -0.10
C GLY A 59 -0.28 -6.28 -1.23
N LEU A 60 -0.86 -7.42 -0.87
CA LEU A 60 -1.73 -8.20 -1.76
C LEU A 60 -3.15 -8.16 -1.20
N ALA A 61 -4.17 -8.18 -2.06
CA ALA A 61 -5.55 -8.33 -1.65
C ALA A 61 -5.78 -9.78 -1.18
N GLU A 62 -5.44 -10.06 0.09
CA GLU A 62 -5.51 -11.40 0.67
C GLU A 62 -6.93 -11.98 0.67
N GLU A 63 -7.96 -11.14 0.67
CA GLU A 63 -9.34 -11.58 0.51
C GLU A 63 -9.63 -12.10 -0.90
N ALA A 64 -9.10 -11.46 -1.95
CA ALA A 64 -9.26 -11.93 -3.32
C ALA A 64 -8.43 -13.19 -3.54
N LYS A 65 -7.19 -13.21 -3.03
CA LYS A 65 -6.25 -14.33 -3.13
C LYS A 65 -6.81 -15.64 -2.55
N LYS A 66 -7.61 -15.57 -1.49
CA LYS A 66 -8.19 -16.75 -0.83
C LYS A 66 -9.38 -17.35 -1.58
N ASN A 67 -10.06 -16.57 -2.43
CA ASN A 67 -11.35 -16.95 -3.01
C ASN A 67 -11.30 -17.18 -4.53
N PHE A 68 -10.29 -16.67 -5.24
CA PHE A 68 -10.21 -16.89 -6.68
C PHE A 68 -10.04 -18.37 -7.04
N LYS A 69 -10.67 -18.75 -8.13
CA LYS A 69 -10.54 -20.05 -8.80
C LYS A 69 -9.84 -19.84 -10.14
N ILE A 70 -9.28 -20.92 -10.67
CA ILE A 70 -8.51 -20.92 -11.91
C ILE A 70 -9.26 -21.78 -12.92
N GLN A 71 -9.52 -21.24 -14.10
CA GLN A 71 -9.92 -22.05 -15.25
C GLN A 71 -8.66 -22.60 -15.91
N TRP A 72 -8.33 -23.86 -15.62
CA TRP A 72 -7.22 -24.56 -16.24
C TRP A 72 -7.54 -24.95 -17.68
N ASN A 73 -6.52 -24.95 -18.54
CA ASN A 73 -6.65 -25.51 -19.90
C ASN A 73 -6.91 -27.03 -19.84
N ASP A 74 -6.27 -27.70 -18.88
CA ASP A 74 -6.48 -29.11 -18.55
C ASP A 74 -6.42 -29.28 -17.03
N PRO A 75 -7.53 -29.60 -16.34
CA PRO A 75 -7.55 -29.74 -14.89
C PRO A 75 -6.72 -30.94 -14.40
N THR A 76 -6.35 -31.88 -15.28
CA THR A 76 -5.48 -33.01 -14.95
C THR A 76 -4.00 -32.72 -15.15
N ASP A 77 -3.65 -31.67 -15.91
CA ASP A 77 -2.28 -31.25 -16.19
C ASP A 77 -2.15 -29.72 -16.15
N VAL A 78 -1.90 -29.18 -14.95
CA VAL A 78 -1.74 -27.74 -14.69
C VAL A 78 -0.56 -27.10 -15.42
N THR A 79 0.38 -27.90 -15.93
CA THR A 79 1.56 -27.37 -16.66
C THR A 79 1.19 -26.80 -18.03
N LYS A 80 0.02 -27.18 -18.56
CA LYS A 80 -0.53 -26.63 -19.81
C LYS A 80 -1.07 -25.21 -19.65
N GLY A 81 -1.06 -24.65 -18.44
CA GLY A 81 -1.48 -23.28 -18.16
C GLY A 81 -2.98 -23.14 -17.90
N PHE A 82 -3.43 -21.88 -17.86
CA PHE A 82 -4.80 -21.48 -17.52
C PHE A 82 -5.28 -20.37 -18.46
N GLU A 83 -6.61 -20.20 -18.52
CA GLU A 83 -7.24 -19.16 -19.35
C GLU A 83 -7.53 -17.89 -18.54
N TYR A 84 -8.15 -18.03 -17.36
CA TYR A 84 -8.56 -16.90 -16.54
C TYR A 84 -8.74 -17.24 -15.05
N PHE A 85 -8.76 -16.21 -14.22
CA PHE A 85 -9.20 -16.28 -12.83
C PHE A 85 -10.68 -15.93 -12.73
N TYR A 86 -11.42 -16.63 -11.88
CA TYR A 86 -12.84 -16.36 -11.67
C TYR A 86 -13.27 -16.58 -10.23
N LEU A 87 -14.47 -16.08 -9.91
CA LEU A 87 -15.15 -16.25 -8.64
C LEU A 87 -16.49 -16.94 -8.86
N THR A 88 -16.98 -17.63 -7.83
CA THR A 88 -18.37 -18.07 -7.80
C THR A 88 -19.29 -16.87 -7.55
N PRO A 89 -20.59 -16.97 -7.85
CA PRO A 89 -21.55 -15.91 -7.51
C PRO A 89 -21.51 -15.55 -6.02
N GLN A 90 -21.42 -16.57 -5.16
CA GLN A 90 -21.33 -16.40 -3.71
C GLN A 90 -20.07 -15.64 -3.28
N ASP A 91 -18.91 -16.01 -3.83
CA ASP A 91 -17.63 -15.37 -3.49
C ASP A 91 -17.56 -13.93 -4.03
N TYR A 92 -18.09 -13.70 -5.24
CA TYR A 92 -18.17 -12.37 -5.83
C TYR A 92 -19.04 -11.43 -4.97
N ASP A 93 -20.23 -11.89 -4.58
CA ASP A 93 -21.12 -11.14 -3.70
C ASP A 93 -20.45 -10.89 -2.35
N GLN A 94 -19.78 -11.88 -1.75
CA GLN A 94 -19.07 -11.72 -0.49
C GLN A 94 -17.92 -10.69 -0.60
N LEU A 95 -17.16 -10.71 -1.69
CA LEU A 95 -16.05 -9.80 -1.98
C LEU A 95 -16.50 -8.39 -2.37
N ASN A 96 -17.77 -8.20 -2.70
CA ASN A 96 -18.34 -6.89 -3.03
C ASN A 96 -19.51 -6.47 -2.11
N ALA A 97 -19.74 -7.19 -1.02
CA ALA A 97 -20.82 -6.90 -0.05
C ALA A 97 -20.63 -5.59 0.72
N SER A 98 -19.39 -5.10 0.85
CA SER A 98 -19.10 -3.82 1.52
C SER A 98 -19.11 -2.65 0.54
N ASP A 99 -19.30 -1.43 1.05
CA ASP A 99 -19.23 -0.18 0.26
C ASP A 99 -17.97 -0.06 -0.58
N LYS A 100 -16.87 -0.67 -0.11
CA LYS A 100 -15.64 -0.83 -0.87
C LYS A 100 -15.60 -2.19 -1.56
N LYS A 101 -15.74 -2.18 -2.89
CA LYS A 101 -15.60 -3.36 -3.75
C LYS A 101 -14.15 -3.82 -3.80
N SER A 102 -13.89 -5.11 -3.61
CA SER A 102 -12.53 -5.68 -3.71
C SER A 102 -12.13 -5.98 -5.14
N VAL A 103 -13.08 -6.30 -6.02
CA VAL A 103 -12.81 -6.84 -7.36
C VAL A 103 -13.82 -6.32 -8.38
N ASN A 104 -13.33 -6.04 -9.59
CA ASN A 104 -14.16 -5.90 -10.79
C ASN A 104 -14.16 -7.24 -11.54
N ALA A 105 -15.34 -7.68 -11.96
CA ALA A 105 -15.49 -8.93 -12.70
C ALA A 105 -16.72 -8.86 -13.60
N HIS A 106 -16.69 -9.62 -14.70
CA HIS A 106 -17.83 -9.80 -15.59
C HIS A 106 -18.35 -11.25 -15.53
N LYS A 107 -19.66 -11.39 -15.68
CA LYS A 107 -20.36 -12.67 -15.59
C LYS A 107 -20.27 -13.43 -16.92
N ILE A 108 -19.96 -14.71 -16.84
CA ILE A 108 -20.01 -15.68 -17.93
C ILE A 108 -20.73 -16.95 -17.48
N GLU A 109 -21.13 -17.78 -18.44
CA GLU A 109 -21.69 -19.11 -18.19
C GLU A 109 -20.85 -20.14 -18.94
N VAL A 110 -20.38 -21.17 -18.22
CA VAL A 110 -19.55 -22.25 -18.76
C VAL A 110 -20.10 -23.56 -18.23
N ASP A 111 -20.47 -24.48 -19.12
CA ASP A 111 -21.02 -25.79 -18.77
C ASP A 111 -22.24 -25.74 -17.81
N GLY A 112 -23.04 -24.66 -17.90
CA GLY A 112 -24.19 -24.41 -17.02
C GLY A 112 -23.81 -23.85 -15.63
N GLU A 113 -22.53 -23.56 -15.39
CA GLU A 113 -22.06 -22.87 -14.19
C GLU A 113 -21.89 -21.37 -14.44
N GLU A 114 -22.48 -20.56 -13.57
CA GLU A 114 -22.26 -19.13 -13.56
C GLU A 114 -20.92 -18.79 -12.91
N ARG A 115 -20.11 -17.98 -13.59
CA ARG A 115 -18.77 -17.58 -13.15
C ARG A 115 -18.56 -16.09 -13.33
N TYR A 116 -17.84 -15.48 -12.40
CA TYR A 116 -17.43 -14.07 -12.46
C TYR A 116 -15.94 -13.98 -12.77
N VAL A 117 -15.58 -13.72 -14.01
CA VAL A 117 -14.18 -13.59 -14.44
C VAL A 117 -13.60 -12.29 -13.94
N ILE A 118 -12.48 -12.36 -13.23
CA ILE A 118 -11.84 -11.20 -12.60
C ILE A 118 -11.13 -10.37 -13.67
N ASP A 119 -11.50 -9.09 -13.78
CA ASP A 119 -10.85 -8.11 -14.65
C ASP A 119 -9.80 -7.31 -13.87
N ASP A 120 -10.17 -6.83 -12.67
CA ASP A 120 -9.31 -6.04 -11.80
C ASP A 120 -9.41 -6.47 -10.33
N ILE A 121 -8.27 -6.44 -9.63
CA ILE A 121 -8.22 -6.60 -8.17
C ILE A 121 -7.86 -5.25 -7.55
N ILE A 122 -8.80 -4.67 -6.82
CA ILE A 122 -8.66 -3.36 -6.16
C ILE A 122 -8.18 -3.53 -4.72
N GLY A 123 -8.75 -4.52 -4.02
CA GLY A 123 -8.51 -4.75 -2.59
C GLY A 123 -9.27 -3.79 -1.67
N ARG A 124 -9.74 -4.30 -0.53
CA ARG A 124 -10.35 -3.47 0.53
C ARG A 124 -9.31 -2.82 1.42
N GLU A 125 -8.19 -3.50 1.64
CA GLU A 125 -7.11 -3.03 2.50
C GLU A 125 -6.34 -1.91 1.79
N VAL A 126 -6.84 -0.69 1.94
CA VAL A 126 -6.07 0.52 1.66
C VAL A 126 -5.98 1.21 3.00
N GLU A 127 -4.79 1.21 3.58
CA GLU A 127 -4.49 1.97 4.78
C GLU A 127 -4.50 3.45 4.43
N THR A 128 -5.68 4.03 4.16
CA THR A 128 -5.91 5.37 3.61
C THR A 128 -5.25 5.59 2.25
N GLU A 129 -5.93 6.26 1.31
CA GLU A 129 -5.31 6.66 0.04
C GLU A 129 -3.92 7.26 0.29
N PRO A 130 -2.91 7.05 -0.58
CA PRO A 130 -1.69 7.84 -0.50
C PRO A 130 -2.11 9.29 -0.43
N VAL A 131 -1.79 9.95 0.68
CA VAL A 131 -2.11 11.37 0.83
C VAL A 131 -1.36 12.04 -0.31
N LYS A 132 -2.08 12.43 -1.36
CA LYS A 132 -1.55 13.34 -2.38
C LYS A 132 -1.16 14.58 -1.60
N GLY A 133 0.11 14.65 -1.21
CA GLY A 133 0.68 15.84 -0.62
C GLY A 133 0.39 17.01 -1.56
N PRO A 134 0.23 18.24 -1.05
CA PRO A 134 0.19 19.40 -1.92
C PRO A 134 1.43 19.33 -2.83
N CYS A 135 1.22 19.24 -4.14
CA CYS A 135 2.28 19.30 -5.13
C CYS A 135 2.86 20.72 -5.12
N ASP A 136 3.64 21.09 -4.10
CA ASP A 136 4.64 22.14 -4.24
C ASP A 136 5.91 21.46 -4.78
N PRO A 137 6.23 21.65 -6.07
CA PRO A 137 7.34 20.96 -6.72
C PRO A 137 8.69 21.20 -6.02
N ARG A 138 8.83 22.27 -5.24
CA ARG A 138 10.08 22.60 -4.51
C ARG A 138 10.28 21.77 -3.25
N THR A 139 9.22 21.26 -2.64
CA THR A 139 9.31 20.46 -1.39
C THR A 139 9.23 18.96 -1.64
N HIS A 140 8.59 18.56 -2.75
CA HIS A 140 8.35 17.15 -3.05
C HIS A 140 9.62 16.44 -3.54
N GLU A 141 10.46 17.13 -4.31
CA GLU A 141 11.69 16.56 -4.87
C GLU A 141 12.74 16.29 -3.76
N GLU A 142 12.88 17.21 -2.80
CA GLU A 142 13.78 17.02 -1.64
C GLU A 142 13.30 15.90 -0.69
N ASP A 143 11.98 15.79 -0.45
CA ASP A 143 11.42 14.77 0.44
C ASP A 143 11.34 13.37 -0.22
N LEU A 144 11.25 13.28 -1.55
CA LEU A 144 11.32 12.02 -2.31
C LEU A 144 12.75 11.52 -2.50
N GLN A 145 13.71 12.41 -2.79
CA GLN A 145 15.13 12.03 -2.92
C GLN A 145 15.69 11.46 -1.60
N PHE A 146 15.22 11.94 -0.45
CA PHE A 146 15.67 11.46 0.86
C PHE A 146 15.10 10.09 1.27
N LYS A 147 14.03 9.64 0.62
CA LYS A 147 13.42 8.30 0.87
C LYS A 147 14.03 7.20 0.00
N ALA A 148 14.73 7.57 -1.06
CA ALA A 148 15.30 6.65 -2.04
C ALA A 148 16.76 6.23 -1.76
N GLN A 149 17.35 6.71 -0.64
CA GLN A 149 18.66 6.30 -0.13
C GLN A 149 18.50 5.35 1.06
#